data_AF-A0A8J2KSN1-F1
#
_entry.id   AF-A0A8J2KSN1-F1
#
_cell.length_a   1.000
_cell.length_b   1.000
_cell.length_c   1.000
_cell.angle_alpha   90.00
_cell.angle_beta   90.00
_cell.angle_gamma   90.00
#
_symmetry.space_group_name_H-M   'P 1'
#
loop_
_entity.id
_entity.type
_entity.pdbx_description
1 polymer ?
#
loop_
_entity_poly.entity_id
_entity_poly.type
_entity_poly.pdbx_seq_one_letter_code
_entity_poly.pdbx_strand_id
1 'polypeptide(L)' 'MFRLDPVPIECPFRGPFTFTYNRGHGDCRHPVSTIDSCLHSSHLLLNYQACPDVPGTEST' A
#
# COMPACT_ATOMS: atom_id res chain seq x y z
N MET A 1 21.55 -6.09 -15.76
CA MET A 1 22.72 -6.08 -14.86
C MET A 1 22.21 -5.71 -13.47
N PHE A 2 22.26 -6.65 -12.52
CA PHE A 2 21.78 -6.44 -11.14
C PHE A 2 22.99 -6.19 -10.24
N ARG A 3 22.90 -5.23 -9.30
CA ARG A 3 24.00 -4.95 -8.35
C ARG A 3 24.04 -6.06 -7.30
N LEU A 4 25.22 -6.62 -7.06
CA LEU A 4 25.43 -7.72 -6.11
C LEU A 4 25.25 -7.26 -4.64
N ASP A 5 25.55 -5.99 -4.34
CA ASP A 5 25.49 -5.41 -2.99
C ASP A 5 24.92 -3.97 -3.00
N PRO A 6 23.60 -3.79 -3.11
CA PRO A 6 22.99 -2.47 -3.06
C PRO A 6 22.96 -1.93 -1.61
N VAL A 7 23.47 -0.71 -1.42
CA VAL A 7 23.23 0.03 -0.17
C VAL A 7 21.74 0.39 -0.10
N PRO A 8 21.04 0.10 1.01
CA PRO A 8 19.64 0.49 1.17
C PRO A 8 19.51 2.02 1.06
N ILE A 9 18.67 2.46 0.13
CA ILE A 9 18.33 3.88 0.00
C ILE A 9 17.38 4.28 1.11
N GLU A 10 17.55 5.48 1.66
CA GLU A 10 16.51 6.06 2.50
C GLU A 10 15.21 6.17 1.72
N CYS A 11 14.15 5.76 2.39
CA CYS A 11 12.77 5.73 1.94
C CYS A 11 12.41 6.97 1.07
N PRO A 12 12.25 6.81 -0.26
CA PRO A 12 12.00 7.93 -1.17
C PRO A 12 10.57 8.47 -1.07
N PHE A 13 9.69 7.76 -0.38
CA PHE A 13 8.29 8.10 -0.17
C PHE A 13 8.16 8.92 1.12
N ARG A 14 7.91 10.22 0.99
CA ARG A 14 7.72 11.15 2.12
C ARG A 14 6.28 11.65 2.12
N GLY A 15 5.48 11.10 3.03
CA GLY A 15 4.09 11.52 3.25
C GLY A 15 3.10 10.35 3.24
N PRO A 16 1.87 10.58 3.73
CA PRO A 16 0.80 9.62 3.59
C PRO A 16 0.35 9.59 2.12
N PHE A 17 0.51 8.44 1.47
CA PHE A 17 -0.04 8.24 0.12
C PHE A 17 -1.37 7.51 0.23
N THR A 18 -2.24 7.71 -0.77
CA THR A 18 -3.49 6.98 -0.88
C THR A 18 -3.46 6.09 -2.11
N PHE A 19 -4.04 4.91 -2.03
CA PHE A 19 -4.14 3.99 -3.16
C PHE A 19 -5.51 3.31 -3.21
N THR A 20 -5.91 2.92 -4.41
CA THR A 20 -7.07 2.07 -4.66
C THR A 20 -6.58 0.70 -5.10
N TYR A 21 -7.34 -0.34 -4.78
CA TYR A 21 -6.98 -1.71 -5.14
C TYR A 21 -8.21 -2.45 -5.66
N ASN A 22 -7.97 -3.53 -6.40
CA ASN A 22 -9.01 -4.38 -6.98
C ASN A 22 -8.68 -5.84 -6.68
N ARG A 23 -9.61 -6.55 -6.04
CA ARG A 23 -9.49 -7.97 -5.70
C ARG A 23 -10.29 -8.90 -6.62
N GLY A 24 -10.70 -8.40 -7.80
CA GLY A 24 -11.52 -9.14 -8.76
C GLY A 24 -13.03 -8.89 -8.65
N HIS A 25 -13.46 -8.10 -7.65
CA HIS A 25 -14.87 -7.75 -7.42
C HIS A 25 -15.19 -6.27 -7.72
N GLY A 26 -14.21 -5.50 -8.20
CA GLY A 26 -14.33 -4.06 -8.45
C GLY A 26 -13.21 -3.27 -7.77
N ASP A 27 -13.03 -2.02 -8.20
CA ASP A 27 -12.08 -1.11 -7.57
C ASP A 27 -12.64 -0.62 -6.23
N CYS A 28 -11.92 -0.88 -5.15
CA CYS A 28 -12.20 -0.30 -3.85
C CYS A 28 -11.70 1.15 -3.82
N ARG A 29 -12.65 2.10 -3.84
CA ARG A 29 -12.37 3.55 -3.89
C ARG A 29 -12.80 4.30 -2.63
N HIS A 30 -13.71 3.75 -1.82
CA HIS A 30 -14.21 4.41 -0.63
C HIS A 30 -14.59 3.40 0.46
N PRO A 31 -14.02 3.52 1.68
CA PRO A 31 -12.93 4.41 2.08
C PRO A 31 -11.61 4.10 1.35
N VAL A 32 -10.77 5.13 1.12
CA VAL A 32 -9.51 4.98 0.38
C VAL A 32 -8.43 4.35 1.27
N SER A 33 -7.67 3.40 0.71
CA SER A 33 -6.54 2.77 1.41
C SER A 33 -5.35 3.74 1.51
N THR A 34 -4.55 3.62 2.58
CA THR A 34 -3.41 4.51 2.84
C THR A 34 -2.09 3.75 2.85
N ILE A 35 -1.04 4.41 2.41
CA ILE A 35 0.35 3.96 2.53
C ILE A 35 1.01 4.89 3.52
N ASP A 36 1.47 4.32 4.63
CA ASP A 36 2.31 5.02 5.58
C ASP A 36 3.77 4.86 5.19
N SER A 37 4.46 5.99 5.13
CA SER A 37 5.89 6.02 4.89
C SER A 37 6.64 5.47 6.10
N CYS A 38 7.35 4.36 5.89
CA CYS A 38 8.60 4.00 6.58
C CYS A 38 8.46 3.66 8.07
N LEU A 39 8.12 2.40 8.39
CA LEU A 39 8.36 1.84 9.73
C LEU A 39 9.86 1.61 9.99
N HIS A 40 10.62 1.28 8.93
CA HIS A 40 12.08 1.12 8.88
C HIS A 40 12.58 1.79 7.58
N SER A 41 13.88 2.11 7.49
CA SER A 41 14.49 2.91 6.41
C SER A 41 14.17 2.46 4.97
N SER A 42 13.70 1.22 4.79
CA SER A 42 13.33 0.62 3.50
C SER A 42 11.93 -0.05 3.46
N HIS A 43 11.09 0.08 4.48
CA HIS A 43 9.82 -0.67 4.58
C HIS A 43 8.59 0.24 4.46
N LEU A 44 7.72 -0.03 3.49
CA LEU A 44 6.43 0.65 3.36
C LEU A 44 5.31 -0.15 4.03
N LEU A 45 4.40 0.54 4.73
CA LEU A 45 3.21 -0.06 5.29
C LEU A 45 2.00 0.29 4.42
N LEU A 46 1.28 -0.74 3.96
CA LEU A 46 0.03 -0.58 3.21
C LEU A 46 -1.15 -0.92 4.12
N ASN A 47 -1.98 0.07 4.43
CA ASN A 47 -3.20 -0.10 5.19
C ASN A 47 -4.38 -0.23 4.22
N TYR A 48 -4.86 -1.46 4.06
CA TYR A 48 -6.02 -1.75 3.22
C TYR A 48 -7.30 -1.43 3.97
N GLN A 49 -8.17 -0.63 3.37
CA GLN A 49 -9.52 -0.40 3.85
C GLN A 49 -10.50 -1.32 3.13
N ALA A 50 -11.49 -1.85 3.84
CA ALA A 50 -12.60 -2.58 3.24
C ALA A 50 -13.63 -1.59 2.67
N CYS A 51 -14.10 -1.81 1.45
CA CYS A 51 -15.13 -1.00 0.83
C CYS A 51 -16.50 -1.65 1.06
N PRO A 52 -17.44 -0.96 1.73
CA PRO A 52 -18.77 -1.52 1.99
C PRO A 52 -19.53 -1.84 0.70
N ASP A 53 -19.24 -1.12 -0.39
CA ASP A 53 -19.90 -1.31 -1.69
C ASP A 53 -19.28 -2.44 -2.53
N VAL A 54 -18.11 -2.97 -2.15
CA VAL A 54 -17.38 -3.99 -2.93
C VAL A 54 -17.25 -5.28 -2.11
N PRO A 55 -18.05 -6.32 -2.42
CA PRO A 55 -17.99 -7.59 -1.69
C PRO A 55 -16.61 -8.25 -1.84
N GLY A 56 -16.16 -8.94 -0.79
CA GLY A 56 -14.84 -9.59 -0.75
C GLY A 56 -13.66 -8.66 -0.44
N THR A 57 -13.93 -7.37 -0.14
CA THR A 57 -12.94 -6.47 0.47
C THR A 57 -12.92 -6.56 2.00
N GLU A 58 -13.88 -7.26 2.58
CA GLU A 58 -14.04 -7.55 4.00
C GLU A 58 -12.88 -8.41 4.52
N SER A 59 -12.51 -8.25 5.80
CA SER A 59 -11.55 -9.14 6.45
C SER A 59 -12.30 -10.33 7.05
N THR A 60 -12.18 -11.50 6.42
CA THR A 60 -12.63 -12.80 6.98
C THR A 60 -11.65 -13.36 7.99
#